data_AF-A0A542UFZ7-F1
#
_entry.id   AF-A0A542UFZ7-F1
#
_cell.length_a   1.000
_cell.length_b   1.000
_cell.length_c   1.000
_cell.angle_alpha   90.00
_cell.angle_beta   90.00
_cell.angle_gamma   90.00
#
_symmetry.space_group_name_H-M   'P 1'
#
loop_
_entity.id
_entity.type
_entity.pdbx_description
1 polymer ?
#
loop_
_entity_poly.entity_id
_entity_poly.type
_entity_poly.pdbx_seq_one_letter_code
_entity_poly.pdbx_strand_id
1 'polypeptide(L)'
;MSVRFWDPDGEKFGIPTYPLHLAPDGLATRRQLRARGLRPGGQEVAAQLMWRYSRGIAVAYLYRLDLAKPVRPMTPARWRAHEAMMRPRRICTACGKDVGYVVRTSTGLCEPCDPTLMTA
;
A
#
# COMPACT_ATOMS: atom_id res chain seq x y z
N MET A 1 -20.17 -0.89 21.53
CA MET A 1 -19.07 0.09 21.50
C MET A 1 -18.12 -0.22 22.64
N SER A 2 -16.81 -0.40 22.37
CA SER A 2 -15.85 -0.81 23.41
C SER A 2 -15.14 0.40 24.01
N VAL A 3 -15.60 0.88 25.17
CA VAL A 3 -14.96 1.97 25.95
C VAL A 3 -13.50 1.67 26.29
N ARG A 4 -13.09 0.38 26.25
CA ARG A 4 -11.72 -0.09 26.51
C ARG A 4 -10.61 0.66 25.76
N PHE A 5 -10.90 1.17 24.57
CA PHE A 5 -9.94 1.84 23.69
C PHE A 5 -10.15 3.36 23.63
N TRP A 6 -10.90 3.93 24.56
CA TRP A 6 -11.02 5.37 24.70
C TRP A 6 -9.85 5.89 25.54
N ASP A 7 -8.92 6.59 24.90
CA ASP A 7 -7.74 7.22 25.50
C ASP A 7 -7.34 8.45 24.65
N PRO A 8 -8.14 9.54 24.68
CA PRO A 8 -7.91 10.72 23.85
C PRO A 8 -6.58 11.43 24.17
N ASP A 9 -6.09 11.32 25.40
CA ASP A 9 -4.87 11.98 25.88
C ASP A 9 -3.62 11.11 25.63
N GLY A 10 -3.80 9.83 25.28
CA GLY A 10 -2.70 8.91 25.00
C GLY A 10 -1.96 8.43 26.24
N GLU A 11 -2.54 8.56 27.43
CA GLU A 11 -1.91 8.18 28.70
C GLU A 11 -1.66 6.66 28.79
N LYS A 12 -2.54 5.86 28.19
CA LYS A 12 -2.49 4.40 28.27
C LYS A 12 -1.76 3.76 27.11
N PHE A 13 -1.92 4.32 25.91
CA PHE A 13 -1.39 3.73 24.68
C PHE A 13 -0.28 4.56 24.02
N GLY A 14 0.16 5.63 24.68
CA GLY A 14 1.27 6.51 24.26
C GLY A 14 0.90 7.54 23.21
N ILE A 15 -0.23 7.37 22.52
CA ILE A 15 -0.81 8.33 21.57
C ILE A 15 -2.33 8.33 21.68
N PRO A 16 -3.00 9.42 21.28
CA PRO A 16 -4.46 9.48 21.25
C PRO A 16 -5.05 8.25 20.56
N THR A 17 -5.92 7.54 21.28
CA THR A 17 -6.49 6.27 20.86
C THR A 17 -8.00 6.31 20.99
N TYR A 18 -8.68 5.90 19.92
CA TYR A 18 -10.12 5.92 19.85
C TYR A 18 -10.68 4.56 19.45
N PRO A 19 -11.87 4.18 19.95
CA PRO A 19 -12.61 3.07 19.38
C PRO A 19 -13.05 3.35 17.94
N LEU A 20 -13.42 2.31 17.21
CA LEU A 20 -13.98 2.44 15.86
C LEU A 20 -15.16 3.44 15.86
N HIS A 21 -15.16 4.35 14.89
CA HIS A 21 -16.17 5.42 14.70
C HIS A 21 -16.19 6.55 15.75
N LEU A 22 -15.23 6.60 16.67
CA LEU A 22 -15.17 7.63 17.73
C LEU A 22 -13.96 8.57 17.64
N ALA A 23 -13.13 8.44 16.60
CA ALA A 23 -12.08 9.41 16.38
C ALA A 23 -12.68 10.77 15.96
N PRO A 24 -12.08 11.88 16.41
CA PRO A 24 -12.53 13.21 16.02
C PRO A 24 -12.33 13.45 14.51
N ASP A 25 -13.07 14.43 14.00
CA ASP A 25 -12.90 14.91 12.64
C ASP A 25 -11.49 15.48 12.39
N GLY A 26 -11.12 15.64 11.13
CA GLY A 26 -9.79 16.11 10.74
C GLY A 26 -8.72 15.01 10.73
N LEU A 27 -9.08 13.78 11.12
CA LEU A 27 -8.19 12.62 11.10
C LEU A 27 -8.61 11.61 10.03
N ALA A 28 -7.63 10.96 9.40
CA ALA A 28 -7.85 9.94 8.39
C ALA A 28 -6.78 8.85 8.42
N THR A 29 -7.21 7.61 8.16
CA THR A 29 -6.30 6.49 7.89
C THR A 29 -5.57 6.68 6.56
N ARG A 30 -4.44 6.00 6.35
CA ARG A 30 -3.71 6.00 5.06
C ARG A 30 -4.61 5.64 3.88
N ARG A 31 -5.53 4.68 4.08
CA ARG A 31 -6.51 4.27 3.05
C ARG A 31 -7.50 5.39 2.72
N GLN A 32 -8.03 6.05 3.75
CA GLN A 32 -8.94 7.20 3.60
C GLN A 32 -8.25 8.41 2.96
N LEU A 33 -6.98 8.66 3.27
CA LEU A 33 -6.18 9.68 2.57
C LEU A 33 -6.01 9.32 1.09
N ARG A 34 -5.64 8.07 0.79
CA ARG A 34 -5.40 7.63 -0.59
C ARG A 34 -6.66 7.72 -1.44
N ALA A 35 -7.83 7.40 -0.88
CA ALA A 35 -9.12 7.57 -1.55
C ALA A 35 -9.41 9.04 -1.94
N ARG A 36 -8.80 10.00 -1.25
CA ARG A 36 -8.88 11.44 -1.53
C ARG A 36 -7.71 11.97 -2.38
N GLY A 37 -6.87 11.10 -2.93
CA GLY A 37 -5.67 11.53 -3.66
C GLY A 37 -4.58 12.13 -2.77
N LEU A 38 -4.66 11.91 -1.45
CA LEU A 38 -3.73 12.44 -0.45
C LEU A 38 -2.77 11.36 0.08
N ARG A 39 -1.68 11.82 0.69
CA ARG A 39 -0.72 11.03 1.46
C ARG A 39 -0.40 11.74 2.78
N PRO A 40 0.08 11.04 3.82
CA PRO A 40 0.43 11.66 5.12
C PRO A 40 1.41 12.83 5.05
N GLY A 41 2.22 12.92 3.98
CA GLY A 41 3.08 14.08 3.76
C GLY A 41 4.36 14.10 4.63
N GLY A 42 4.65 13.03 5.36
CA GLY A 42 5.82 12.91 6.24
C GLY A 42 5.53 13.23 7.71
N GLN A 43 4.27 13.54 8.05
CA GLN A 43 3.85 13.73 9.44
C GLN A 43 3.93 12.42 10.23
N GLU A 44 4.14 12.54 11.54
CA GLU A 44 4.03 11.44 12.49
C GLU A 44 2.58 10.95 12.64
N VAL A 45 2.40 9.82 13.32
CA VAL A 45 1.06 9.32 13.63
C VAL A 45 0.41 10.26 14.64
N ALA A 46 -0.75 10.83 14.28
CA ALA A 46 -1.45 11.78 15.14
C ALA A 46 -2.34 11.09 16.18
N ALA A 47 -2.89 9.93 15.81
CA ALA A 47 -3.74 9.11 16.68
C ALA A 47 -3.84 7.68 16.13
N GLN A 48 -4.53 6.80 16.83
CA GLN A 48 -4.85 5.46 16.35
C GLN A 48 -6.29 5.04 16.67
N LEU A 49 -6.83 4.18 15.82
CA LEU A 49 -8.05 3.42 16.09
C LEU A 49 -7.66 2.06 16.64
N MET A 50 -8.34 1.61 17.70
CA MET A 50 -8.21 0.25 18.20
C MET A 50 -9.58 -0.41 18.33
N TRP A 51 -9.68 -1.67 17.90
CA TRP A 51 -10.90 -2.47 18.06
C TRP A 51 -10.58 -3.96 18.22
N ARG A 52 -11.52 -4.70 18.81
CA ARG A 52 -11.45 -6.16 18.84
C ARG A 52 -12.00 -6.73 17.54
N TYR A 53 -11.30 -7.68 16.98
CA TYR A 53 -11.77 -8.54 15.89
C TYR A 53 -11.58 -10.01 16.29
N SER A 54 -12.06 -10.94 15.47
CA SER A 54 -12.10 -12.37 15.82
C SER A 54 -10.75 -12.99 16.20
N ARG A 55 -9.62 -12.47 15.70
CA ARG A 55 -8.28 -13.00 16.00
C ARG A 55 -7.42 -12.08 16.88
N GLY A 56 -8.01 -11.06 17.52
CA GLY A 56 -7.27 -10.21 18.47
C GLY A 56 -7.67 -8.74 18.46
N ILE A 57 -6.69 -7.88 18.70
CA ILE A 57 -6.86 -6.42 18.66
C ILE A 57 -6.24 -5.91 17.36
N ALA A 58 -7.01 -5.14 16.60
CA ALA A 58 -6.56 -4.48 15.40
C ALA A 58 -6.32 -3.00 15.67
N VAL A 59 -5.36 -2.43 14.94
CA VAL A 59 -4.92 -1.04 15.05
C VAL A 59 -4.93 -0.39 13.68
N ALA A 60 -5.42 0.84 13.57
CA ALA A 60 -5.27 1.65 12.36
C ALA A 60 -4.78 3.05 12.71
N TYR A 61 -3.64 3.44 12.15
CA TYR A 61 -3.06 4.76 12.37
C TYR A 61 -3.82 5.86 11.64
N LEU A 62 -3.99 6.97 12.33
CA LEU A 62 -4.66 8.18 11.88
C LEU A 62 -3.62 9.29 11.68
N TYR A 63 -3.86 10.07 10.65
CA TYR A 63 -3.04 11.20 10.22
C TYR A 63 -3.95 12.40 10.04
N ARG A 64 -3.42 13.60 10.31
CA ARG A 64 -4.18 14.83 10.12
C ARG A 64 -4.38 15.14 8.64
N LEU A 65 -5.61 15.54 8.31
CA LEU A 65 -6.03 15.91 6.96
C LEU A 65 -5.39 17.22 6.49
N ASP A 66 -5.25 18.20 7.38
CA ASP A 66 -4.69 19.52 7.07
C ASP A 66 -3.18 19.49 6.75
N LEU A 67 -2.45 18.53 7.32
CA LEU A 67 -1.03 18.29 7.01
C LEU A 67 -0.82 17.32 5.84
N ALA A 68 -1.90 16.73 5.32
CA ALA A 68 -1.81 15.79 4.22
C ALA A 68 -1.39 16.50 2.93
N LYS A 69 -0.63 15.80 2.11
CA LYS A 69 -0.13 16.34 0.83
C LYS A 69 -0.72 15.54 -0.32
N PRO A 70 -0.88 16.11 -1.52
CA PRO A 70 -1.20 15.34 -2.70
C PRO A 70 -0.26 14.15 -2.88
N VAL A 71 -0.81 13.03 -3.35
CA VAL A 71 -0.01 11.88 -3.80
C VAL A 71 0.94 12.38 -4.89
N ARG A 72 2.22 11.98 -4.80
CA ARG A 72 3.20 12.34 -5.82
C ARG A 72 2.77 11.71 -7.15
N PRO A 73 2.56 12.50 -8.22
CA PRO A 73 2.19 11.94 -9.50
C PRO A 73 3.34 11.08 -10.04
N MET A 74 2.99 10.14 -10.92
CA MET A 74 3.97 9.45 -11.72
C MET A 74 4.52 10.43 -12.75
N THR A 75 5.83 10.62 -12.79
CA THR A 75 6.48 11.53 -13.74
C THR A 75 6.99 10.74 -14.95
N PRO A 76 7.19 11.37 -16.12
CA PRO A 76 7.77 10.69 -17.27
C PRO A 76 9.12 10.02 -16.96
N ALA A 77 9.96 10.64 -16.13
CA ALA A 77 11.22 10.06 -15.70
C ALA A 77 11.02 8.78 -14.85
N ARG A 78 10.02 8.76 -13.96
CA ARG A 78 9.67 7.55 -13.19
C ARG A 78 9.09 6.46 -14.07
N TRP A 79 8.28 6.81 -15.07
CA TRP A 79 7.80 5.85 -16.06
C TRP A 79 8.95 5.20 -16.82
N ARG A 80 9.93 5.98 -17.30
CA ARG A 80 11.12 5.45 -17.97
C ARG A 80 11.92 4.52 -17.06
N ALA A 81 12.11 4.90 -15.79
CA ALA A 81 12.79 4.05 -14.82
C ALA A 81 12.04 2.72 -14.56
N HIS A 82 10.70 2.79 -14.46
CA HIS A 82 9.86 1.61 -14.31
C HIS A 82 9.96 0.68 -15.53
N GLU A 83 9.86 1.22 -16.75
CA GLU A 83 10.02 0.43 -17.98
C GLU A 83 11.42 -0.20 -18.07
N ALA A 84 12.47 0.54 -17.74
CA ALA A 84 13.83 -0.01 -17.69
C ALA A 84 13.98 -1.15 -16.67
N MET A 85 13.36 -1.03 -15.50
CA MET A 85 13.32 -2.08 -14.47
C MET A 85 12.53 -3.31 -14.93
N MET A 86 11.42 -3.10 -15.63
CA MET A 86 10.55 -4.19 -16.09
C MET A 86 11.11 -4.92 -17.30
N ARG A 87 11.83 -4.23 -18.20
CA ARG A 87 12.30 -4.78 -19.46
C ARG A 87 13.03 -6.12 -19.33
N PRO A 88 14.04 -6.32 -18.44
CA PRO A 88 14.69 -7.62 -18.28
C PRO A 88 13.74 -8.74 -17.84
N ARG A 89 12.70 -8.40 -17.09
CA ARG A 89 11.67 -9.35 -16.62
C ARG A 89 10.71 -9.77 -17.72
N ARG A 90 10.67 -9.04 -18.84
CA ARG A 90 9.82 -9.33 -20.00
C ARG A 90 10.59 -9.92 -21.19
N ILE A 91 11.92 -10.04 -21.09
CA ILE A 91 12.74 -10.62 -22.15
C ILE A 91 12.77 -12.14 -21.98
N CYS A 92 12.33 -12.86 -23.01
CA CYS A 92 12.50 -14.31 -23.09
C CYS A 92 13.96 -14.67 -23.33
N THR A 93 14.51 -15.62 -22.56
CA THR A 93 15.91 -16.05 -22.71
C THR A 93 16.16 -16.86 -23.98
N ALA A 94 15.14 -17.52 -24.54
CA ALA A 94 15.28 -18.30 -25.78
C ALA A 94 15.19 -17.45 -27.05
N CYS A 95 14.20 -16.56 -27.16
CA CYS A 95 13.99 -15.77 -28.38
C CYS A 95 14.45 -14.32 -28.29
N GLY A 96 14.85 -13.85 -27.11
CA GLY A 96 15.39 -12.51 -26.87
C GLY A 96 14.37 -11.36 -26.98
N LYS A 97 13.09 -11.65 -27.26
CA LYS A 97 12.04 -10.64 -27.45
C LYS A 97 11.47 -10.17 -26.12
N ASP A 98 11.15 -8.86 -26.02
CA ASP A 98 10.26 -8.34 -24.98
C ASP A 98 8.83 -8.78 -25.34
N VAL A 99 8.25 -9.66 -24.52
CA VAL A 99 6.93 -10.26 -24.78
C VAL A 99 5.77 -9.49 -24.16
N GLY A 100 6.02 -8.33 -23.54
CA GLY A 100 4.98 -7.45 -23.00
C GLY A 100 4.39 -7.88 -21.64
N TYR A 101 4.74 -9.07 -21.14
CA TYR A 101 4.38 -9.56 -19.81
C TYR A 101 5.61 -10.07 -19.06
N VAL A 102 5.48 -10.27 -17.74
CA VAL A 102 6.57 -10.81 -16.92
C VAL A 102 6.71 -12.30 -17.21
N VAL A 103 7.87 -12.67 -17.75
CA VAL A 103 8.24 -14.04 -18.03
C VAL A 103 8.39 -14.83 -16.72
N ARG A 104 7.95 -16.10 -16.71
CA ARG A 104 8.08 -16.94 -15.52
C ARG A 104 9.54 -17.10 -15.13
N THR A 105 9.84 -16.86 -13.85
CA THR A 105 11.22 -16.89 -13.35
C THR A 105 11.82 -18.29 -13.31
N SER A 106 11.00 -19.34 -13.24
CA SER A 106 11.46 -20.73 -13.20
C SER A 106 12.01 -21.22 -14.55
N THR A 107 11.43 -20.76 -15.66
CA THR A 107 11.85 -21.17 -17.01
C THR A 107 12.63 -20.07 -17.72
N GLY A 108 12.33 -18.80 -17.46
CA GLY A 108 12.86 -17.67 -18.24
C GLY A 108 12.32 -17.62 -19.67
N LEU A 109 11.28 -18.42 -19.96
CA LEU A 109 10.71 -18.60 -21.30
C LEU A 109 9.34 -17.95 -21.40
N CYS A 110 9.11 -17.23 -22.50
CA CYS A 110 7.77 -16.83 -22.87
C CYS A 110 6.91 -18.04 -23.22
N GLU A 111 5.59 -17.89 -23.15
CA GLU A 111 4.64 -18.98 -23.37
C GLU A 111 4.87 -19.77 -24.67
N PRO A 112 5.13 -19.13 -25.83
CA PRO A 112 5.41 -19.86 -27.07
C PRO A 112 6.74 -20.61 -27.10
N CYS A 113 7.71 -20.19 -26.27
CA CYS A 113 9.02 -20.84 -26.19
C CYS A 113 9.09 -21.90 -25.09
N ASP A 114 8.09 -21.98 -24.20
CA ASP A 114 8.09 -22.90 -23.09
C ASP A 114 7.57 -24.28 -23.54
N PRO A 115 8.44 -25.30 -23.64
CA PRO A 115 8.04 -26.63 -24.12
C PRO A 115 7.08 -27.33 -23.16
N THR A 116 6.96 -26.86 -21.92
CA THR A 116 6.04 -27.43 -20.92
C THR A 116 4.61 -26.90 -21.06
N LEU A 117 4.40 -25.83 -21.82
CA LEU A 117 3.07 -25.26 -22.09
C LEU A 117 2.45 -25.74 -23.40
N MET A 118 3.24 -26.31 -24.31
CA MET A 118 2.74 -26.81 -25.60
C MET A 118 2.11 -28.20 -25.52
N THR A 119 2.00 -28.79 -24.32
CA THR A 119 1.54 -30.16 -24.07
C THR A 119 0.12 -30.28 -23.49
N ALA A 120 -0.76 -29.30 -23.76
CA ALA A 120 -2.19 -29.41 -23.46
C ALA A 120 -3.01 -29.76 -24.70
#